data_AF-A0A4U5NIP3-F1
#
_entry.id   AF-A0A4U5NIP3-F1
#
_cell.length_a   1.000
_cell.length_b   1.000
_cell.length_c   1.000
_cell.angle_alpha   90.00
_cell.angle_beta   90.00
_cell.angle_gamma   90.00
#
_symmetry.space_group_name_H-M   'P 1'
#
loop_
_entity.id
_entity.type
_entity.pdbx_description
1 polymer ?
#
loop_
_entity_poly.entity_id
_entity_poly.type
_entity_poly.pdbx_seq_one_letter_code
_entity_poly.pdbx_strand_id
1 'polypeptide(L)'
;MENFAEGSILPSQVRENAPAVYDNSVPPLLQQNVEISPIPLEEYELFSCHVDPITEIPAEWLTDDLRGKYRELLKFYQVVQFNAPLSTQDKIKKIAHDPKGFARSEVERLNEELRKDPTLTDGIDFLDGFAQLVRTYPALAKEVIVCRIVREYDTAEVLCHALASMDIEVQTVETIYGVAVRCSELGQMIPADLLGAWISRNIQACEAVREDPYRASRLVRMFCGLISGLLSCKNPVTKELFDRATELKSFSLNFSGFKEAGIMYQKLSTMMGHKLS
;
A
#
# COMPACT_ATOMS: atom_id res chain seq x y z
N MET A 1 -47.57 1.01 64.18
CA MET A 1 -48.61 0.51 63.25
C MET A 1 -48.16 0.90 61.86
N GLU A 2 -47.82 0.07 60.89
CA GLU A 2 -47.66 -1.37 60.64
C GLU A 2 -46.64 -1.40 59.46
N ASN A 3 -45.50 -2.10 59.51
CA ASN A 3 -45.22 -3.53 59.29
C ASN A 3 -45.13 -4.00 57.81
N PHE A 4 -44.06 -4.80 57.57
CA PHE A 4 -43.72 -5.72 56.45
C PHE A 4 -43.11 -5.15 55.16
N ALA A 5 -42.07 -5.73 54.52
CA ALA A 5 -41.21 -6.91 54.76
C ALA A 5 -39.90 -6.75 53.93
N GLU A 6 -38.72 -6.98 54.52
CA GLU A 6 -37.78 -8.11 54.27
C GLU A 6 -37.34 -8.38 52.82
N GLY A 7 -36.01 -8.43 52.62
CA GLY A 7 -35.37 -8.84 51.37
C GLY A 7 -33.86 -8.63 51.36
N SER A 8 -33.16 -9.45 52.13
CA SER A 8 -31.71 -9.55 52.29
C SER A 8 -30.96 -9.91 51.00
N ILE A 9 -29.82 -9.26 50.74
CA ILE A 9 -28.83 -9.70 49.74
C ILE A 9 -27.47 -9.80 50.44
N LEU A 10 -27.05 -11.04 50.70
CA LEU A 10 -25.68 -11.42 51.05
C LEU A 10 -24.91 -11.82 49.78
N PRO A 11 -23.58 -11.68 49.76
CA PRO A 11 -22.76 -11.81 48.56
C PRO A 11 -22.54 -13.29 48.17
N SER A 12 -22.72 -13.57 46.88
CA SER A 12 -22.51 -14.89 46.28
C SER A 12 -21.05 -15.33 46.40
N GLN A 13 -20.89 -16.58 46.81
CA GLN A 13 -19.64 -17.22 47.17
C GLN A 13 -18.70 -17.42 45.97
N VAL A 14 -17.45 -17.03 46.19
CA VAL A 14 -16.27 -17.50 45.45
C VAL A 14 -16.14 -19.01 45.72
N ARG A 15 -16.30 -19.85 44.69
CA ARG A 15 -15.91 -21.26 44.75
C ARG A 15 -14.39 -21.32 44.81
N GLU A 16 -13.85 -21.67 45.97
CA GLU A 16 -12.48 -22.13 46.11
C GLU A 16 -12.29 -23.42 45.29
N ASN A 17 -11.59 -23.31 44.16
CA ASN A 17 -11.06 -24.50 43.49
C ASN A 17 -9.87 -25.00 44.32
N ALA A 18 -9.96 -26.26 44.76
CA ALA A 18 -8.87 -26.94 45.44
C ALA A 18 -7.59 -26.93 44.57
N PRO A 19 -6.38 -26.83 45.17
CA PRO A 19 -5.14 -26.85 44.40
C PRO A 19 -4.97 -28.21 43.72
N ALA A 20 -4.79 -28.20 42.40
CA ALA A 20 -4.47 -29.38 41.63
C ALA A 20 -3.17 -29.99 42.16
N VAL A 21 -3.23 -31.28 42.53
CA VAL A 21 -2.05 -32.07 42.86
C VAL A 21 -1.29 -32.30 41.57
N TYR A 22 -0.20 -31.55 41.36
CA TYR A 22 0.68 -31.72 40.21
C TYR A 22 1.54 -32.96 40.37
N ASP A 23 1.33 -33.95 39.51
CA ASP A 23 2.28 -35.05 39.33
C ASP A 23 3.41 -34.58 38.41
N ASN A 24 4.58 -34.32 38.98
CA ASN A 24 5.76 -33.84 38.26
C ASN A 24 6.37 -34.89 37.30
N SER A 25 5.81 -36.10 37.22
CA SER A 25 6.27 -37.15 36.30
C SER A 25 5.57 -37.16 34.93
N VAL A 26 4.54 -36.32 34.73
CA VAL A 26 3.75 -36.26 33.48
C VAL A 26 3.78 -34.85 32.88
N PRO A 27 4.08 -34.68 31.58
CA PRO A 27 4.04 -33.38 30.92
C PRO A 27 2.68 -32.69 31.12
N PRO A 28 2.64 -31.35 31.38
CA PRO A 28 1.42 -30.63 31.71
C PRO A 28 0.27 -30.78 30.70
N LEU A 29 0.60 -31.05 29.43
CA LEU A 29 -0.34 -31.23 28.34
C LEU A 29 -1.11 -32.56 28.36
N LEU A 30 -0.66 -33.54 29.15
CA LEU A 30 -1.29 -34.86 29.26
C LEU A 30 -1.98 -35.08 30.60
N GLN A 31 -1.92 -34.10 31.50
CA GLN A 31 -2.71 -34.08 32.71
C GLN A 31 -4.14 -33.70 32.31
N GLN A 32 -5.03 -34.71 32.34
CA GLN A 32 -6.40 -34.66 31.86
C GLN A 32 -7.11 -33.36 32.23
N ASN A 33 -7.48 -32.59 31.20
CA ASN A 33 -8.53 -31.58 31.33
C ASN A 33 -9.64 -31.84 30.31
N VAL A 34 -10.81 -32.12 30.89
CA VAL A 34 -12.16 -31.68 30.53
C VAL A 34 -12.55 -31.80 29.04
N GLU A 35 -13.50 -32.69 28.79
CA GLU A 35 -14.41 -32.76 27.63
C GLU A 35 -14.15 -31.70 26.54
N ILE A 36 -13.34 -32.08 25.54
CA ILE A 36 -13.20 -31.30 24.32
C ILE A 36 -14.51 -31.47 23.54
N SER A 37 -15.44 -30.52 23.69
CA SER A 37 -16.57 -30.41 22.79
C SER A 37 -16.05 -30.23 21.36
N PRO A 38 -16.56 -30.99 20.37
CA PRO A 38 -16.17 -30.80 18.99
C PRO A 38 -16.59 -29.40 18.54
N ILE A 39 -15.60 -28.57 18.24
CA ILE A 39 -15.80 -27.23 17.68
C ILE A 39 -16.42 -27.40 16.28
N PRO A 40 -17.53 -26.71 15.96
CA PRO A 40 -18.12 -26.73 14.62
C PRO A 40 -17.10 -26.31 13.56
N LEU A 41 -17.12 -26.96 12.40
CA LEU A 41 -16.21 -26.68 11.28
C LEU A 41 -16.19 -25.20 10.83
N GLU A 42 -17.22 -24.45 11.15
CA GLU A 42 -17.41 -23.03 10.81
C GLU A 42 -16.56 -22.08 11.70
N GLU A 43 -16.06 -22.53 12.86
CA GLU A 43 -15.18 -21.73 13.73
C GLU A 43 -13.68 -21.94 13.44
N TYR A 44 -13.31 -22.89 12.58
CA TYR A 44 -11.91 -23.15 12.21
C TYR A 44 -11.28 -22.03 11.38
N GLU A 45 -12.07 -21.17 10.74
CA GLU A 45 -11.55 -20.08 9.91
C GLU A 45 -10.89 -18.95 10.72
N LEU A 46 -11.02 -18.92 12.05
CA LEU A 46 -10.50 -17.83 12.89
C LEU A 46 -9.16 -18.14 13.60
N PHE A 47 -8.66 -19.38 13.54
CA PHE A 47 -7.39 -19.76 14.16
C PHE A 47 -6.27 -19.86 13.12
N SER A 48 -5.88 -18.72 12.55
CA SER A 48 -4.53 -18.58 11.98
C SER A 48 -3.54 -18.39 13.12
N CYS A 49 -3.28 -19.47 13.86
CA CYS A 49 -2.22 -19.49 14.85
C CYS A 49 -0.90 -19.32 14.09
N HIS A 50 -0.22 -18.18 14.23
CA HIS A 50 1.22 -18.10 14.00
C HIS A 50 1.89 -18.97 15.07
N VAL A 51 1.95 -20.27 14.82
CA VAL A 51 2.76 -21.18 15.60
C VAL A 51 4.15 -21.11 15.01
N ASP A 52 5.02 -20.32 15.62
CA ASP A 52 6.44 -20.41 15.33
C ASP A 52 6.87 -21.85 15.62
N PRO A 53 7.48 -22.57 14.66
CA PRO A 53 7.92 -23.93 14.90
C PRO A 53 8.95 -23.87 16.03
N ILE A 54 8.77 -24.71 17.04
CA ILE A 54 9.79 -24.90 18.08
C ILE A 54 11.03 -25.42 17.35
N THR A 55 12.01 -24.55 17.11
CA THR A 55 13.22 -24.86 16.34
C THR A 55 14.25 -25.66 17.14
N GLU A 56 14.14 -25.60 18.47
CA GLU A 56 15.05 -26.29 19.39
C GLU A 56 14.23 -27.01 20.46
N ILE A 57 14.11 -28.33 20.31
CA ILE A 57 13.59 -29.20 21.38
C ILE A 57 14.81 -29.79 22.10
N PRO A 58 14.89 -29.70 23.45
CA PRO A 58 15.97 -30.31 24.23
C PRO A 58 16.13 -31.79 23.86
N ALA A 59 17.37 -32.21 23.57
CA ALA A 59 17.68 -33.56 23.10
C ALA A 59 17.23 -34.67 24.07
N GLU A 60 17.11 -34.32 25.35
CA GLU A 60 16.68 -35.14 26.48
C GLU A 60 15.20 -35.56 26.38
N TRP A 61 14.37 -34.82 25.64
CA TRP A 61 12.93 -35.03 25.54
C TRP A 61 12.52 -35.86 24.31
N LEU A 62 13.48 -36.19 23.45
CA LEU A 62 13.24 -36.88 22.18
C LEU A 62 13.85 -38.29 22.20
N THR A 63 12.99 -39.28 22.44
CA THR A 63 13.30 -40.68 22.13
C THR A 63 13.61 -40.82 20.63
N ASP A 64 14.38 -41.84 20.25
CA ASP A 64 14.81 -42.02 18.85
C ASP A 64 13.63 -42.14 17.86
N ASP A 65 12.49 -42.71 18.29
CA ASP A 65 11.25 -42.79 17.51
C ASP A 65 10.59 -41.41 17.30
N LEU A 66 10.53 -40.59 18.35
CA LEU A 66 10.00 -39.21 18.28
C LEU A 66 10.89 -38.30 17.42
N ARG A 67 12.20 -38.52 17.42
CA ARG A 67 13.15 -37.77 16.58
C ARG A 67 12.99 -38.07 15.09
N GLY A 68 12.61 -39.30 14.76
CA GLY A 68 12.19 -39.68 13.40
C GLY A 68 10.94 -38.92 12.97
N LYS A 69 9.87 -39.00 13.76
CA LYS A 69 8.59 -38.35 13.49
C LYS A 69 8.69 -36.83 13.43
N TYR A 70 9.46 -36.21 14.33
CA TYR A 70 9.68 -34.75 14.32
C TYR A 70 10.45 -34.28 13.08
N ARG A 71 11.42 -35.06 12.58
CA ARG A 71 12.08 -34.76 11.29
C ARG A 71 11.14 -34.88 10.10
N GLU A 72 10.24 -35.85 10.08
CA GLU A 72 9.21 -35.93 9.03
C GLU A 72 8.21 -34.77 9.14
N LEU A 73 7.82 -34.40 10.36
CA LEU A 73 6.96 -33.24 10.60
C LEU A 73 7.62 -31.95 10.13
N LEU A 74 8.92 -31.76 10.37
CA LEU A 74 9.71 -30.62 9.87
C LEU A 74 9.80 -30.62 8.35
N LYS A 75 10.00 -31.77 7.71
CA LYS A 75 9.97 -31.88 6.23
C LYS A 75 8.59 -31.50 5.70
N PHE A 76 7.52 -31.97 6.33
CA PHE A 76 6.16 -31.61 5.98
C PHE A 76 5.91 -30.11 6.18
N TYR A 77 6.34 -29.54 7.31
CA TYR A 77 6.25 -28.10 7.59
C TYR A 77 7.01 -27.26 6.57
N GLN A 78 8.22 -27.68 6.15
CA GLN A 78 8.98 -27.01 5.10
C GLN A 78 8.24 -27.06 3.75
N VAL A 79 7.64 -28.20 3.40
CA VAL A 79 6.85 -28.35 2.16
C VAL A 79 5.56 -27.53 2.21
N VAL A 80 4.92 -27.44 3.37
CA VAL A 80 3.70 -26.64 3.58
C VAL A 80 4.03 -25.15 3.60
N GLN A 81 5.11 -24.71 4.25
CA GLN A 81 5.57 -23.30 4.20
C GLN A 81 5.87 -22.85 2.77
N PHE A 82 6.50 -23.70 1.95
CA PHE A 82 6.78 -23.37 0.55
C PHE A 82 5.52 -23.30 -0.33
N ASN A 83 4.42 -23.94 0.09
CA ASN A 83 3.16 -23.99 -0.66
C ASN A 83 2.02 -23.21 0.01
N ALA A 84 2.26 -22.58 1.16
CA ALA A 84 1.27 -21.75 1.81
C ALA A 84 1.07 -20.49 0.96
N PRO A 85 -0.18 -20.08 0.69
CA PRO A 85 -0.43 -18.83 0.01
C PRO A 85 0.17 -17.69 0.85
N LEU A 86 1.16 -16.99 0.27
CA LEU A 86 1.74 -15.79 0.88
C LEU A 86 0.61 -14.83 1.28
N SER A 87 0.74 -14.21 2.46
CA SER A 87 -0.17 -13.15 2.85
C SER A 87 -0.11 -12.01 1.83
N THR A 88 -1.18 -11.22 1.72
CA THR A 88 -1.20 -10.05 0.84
C THR A 88 -0.05 -9.09 1.15
N GLN A 89 0.24 -8.86 2.43
CA GLN A 89 1.33 -8.00 2.86
C GLN A 89 2.70 -8.57 2.45
N ASP A 90 2.92 -9.88 2.56
CA ASP A 90 4.15 -10.52 2.10
C ASP A 90 4.33 -10.42 0.58
N LYS A 91 3.24 -10.52 -0.19
CA LYS A 91 3.27 -10.32 -1.64
C LYS A 91 3.63 -8.88 -1.99
N ILE A 92 3.05 -7.90 -1.30
CA ILE A 92 3.38 -6.48 -1.48
C ILE A 92 4.85 -6.23 -1.15
N LYS A 93 5.34 -6.79 -0.03
CA LYS A 93 6.75 -6.70 0.37
C LYS A 93 7.68 -7.33 -0.68
N LYS A 94 7.31 -8.50 -1.22
CA LYS A 94 8.08 -9.15 -2.27
C LYS A 94 8.09 -8.33 -3.56
N ILE A 95 6.96 -7.74 -3.97
CA ILE A 95 6.88 -6.83 -5.11
C ILE A 95 7.72 -5.57 -4.89
N ALA A 96 7.75 -5.03 -3.66
CA ALA A 96 8.52 -3.83 -3.34
C ALA A 96 10.01 -4.04 -3.61
N HIS A 97 10.54 -5.22 -3.31
CA HIS A 97 11.95 -5.55 -3.54
C HIS A 97 12.25 -6.09 -4.95
N ASP A 98 11.37 -6.93 -5.49
CA ASP A 98 11.49 -7.45 -6.85
C ASP A 98 10.12 -7.46 -7.53
N PRO A 99 9.81 -6.41 -8.33
CA PRO A 99 8.57 -6.37 -9.09
C PRO A 99 8.50 -7.43 -10.19
N LYS A 100 9.53 -8.21 -10.47
CA LYS A 100 9.50 -9.20 -11.55
C LYS A 100 8.80 -10.48 -11.09
N GLY A 101 8.14 -11.15 -12.04
CA GLY A 101 7.59 -12.49 -11.83
C GLY A 101 6.16 -12.56 -11.29
N PHE A 102 5.47 -11.43 -11.11
CA PHE A 102 4.06 -11.42 -10.74
C PHE A 102 3.15 -11.38 -11.97
N ALA A 103 2.14 -12.24 -11.97
CA ALA A 103 1.14 -12.25 -13.02
C ALA A 103 0.28 -10.98 -12.94
N ARG A 104 -0.12 -10.43 -14.10
CA ARG A 104 -0.93 -9.20 -14.16
C ARG A 104 -2.22 -9.30 -13.33
N SER A 105 -2.90 -10.45 -13.37
CA SER A 105 -4.12 -10.69 -12.59
C SER A 105 -3.88 -10.67 -11.08
N GLU A 106 -2.67 -11.05 -10.63
CA GLU A 106 -2.31 -10.99 -9.22
C GLU A 106 -2.06 -9.54 -8.79
N VAL A 107 -1.33 -8.78 -9.61
CA VAL A 107 -1.10 -7.34 -9.37
C VAL A 107 -2.42 -6.54 -9.37
N GLU A 108 -3.36 -6.89 -10.23
CA GLU A 108 -4.70 -6.28 -10.26
C GLU A 108 -5.49 -6.57 -8.96
N ARG A 109 -5.37 -7.78 -8.40
CA ARG A 109 -5.96 -8.11 -7.08
C ARG A 109 -5.31 -7.32 -5.95
N LEU A 110 -3.98 -7.25 -5.93
CA LEU A 110 -3.24 -6.48 -4.93
C LEU A 110 -3.61 -4.99 -4.96
N ASN A 111 -3.80 -4.42 -6.15
CA ASN A 111 -4.30 -3.05 -6.30
C ASN A 111 -5.66 -2.85 -5.63
N GLU A 112 -6.58 -3.78 -5.81
CA GLU A 112 -7.92 -3.69 -5.23
C GLU A 112 -7.89 -3.91 -3.70
N GLU A 113 -7.02 -4.80 -3.23
CA GLU A 113 -6.80 -5.00 -1.80
C GLU A 113 -6.20 -3.75 -1.14
N LEU A 114 -5.20 -3.11 -1.75
CA LEU A 114 -4.62 -1.85 -1.28
C LEU A 114 -5.64 -0.70 -1.21
N ARG A 115 -6.57 -0.62 -2.17
CA ARG A 115 -7.64 0.40 -2.13
C ARG A 115 -8.58 0.20 -0.95
N LYS A 116 -8.84 -1.05 -0.58
CA LYS A 116 -9.73 -1.40 0.53
C LYS A 116 -9.02 -1.24 1.87
N ASP A 117 -7.75 -1.61 1.93
CA ASP A 117 -6.96 -1.61 3.15
C ASP A 117 -5.57 -0.97 2.93
N PRO A 118 -5.43 0.32 3.24
CA PRO A 118 -4.15 1.02 3.20
C PRO A 118 -3.09 0.50 4.18
N THR A 119 -3.50 -0.21 5.24
CA THR A 119 -2.58 -0.71 6.29
C THR A 119 -1.64 -1.79 5.78
N LEU A 120 -1.99 -2.43 4.65
CA LEU A 120 -1.15 -3.41 3.96
C LEU A 120 0.20 -2.86 3.50
N THR A 121 0.38 -1.53 3.45
CA THR A 121 1.68 -0.91 3.15
C THR A 121 2.51 -0.60 4.39
N ASP A 122 1.94 -0.70 5.59
CA ASP A 122 2.60 -0.30 6.83
C ASP A 122 3.86 -1.15 7.09
N GLY A 123 4.96 -0.49 7.45
CA GLY A 123 6.24 -1.15 7.73
C GLY A 123 7.00 -1.69 6.51
N ILE A 124 6.53 -1.47 5.28
CA ILE A 124 7.22 -1.91 4.05
C ILE A 124 8.01 -0.74 3.45
N ASP A 125 9.33 -0.87 3.33
CA ASP A 125 10.13 0.09 2.60
C ASP A 125 10.02 -0.15 1.08
N PHE A 126 9.62 0.89 0.35
CA PHE A 126 9.49 0.87 -1.09
C PHE A 126 10.62 1.61 -1.80
N LEU A 127 11.46 2.38 -1.10
CA LEU A 127 12.35 3.36 -1.70
C LEU A 127 13.34 2.74 -2.70
N ASP A 128 14.04 1.69 -2.28
CA ASP A 128 15.09 1.04 -3.09
C ASP A 128 14.55 0.40 -4.39
N GLY A 129 13.29 -0.04 -4.40
CA GLY A 129 12.63 -0.67 -5.55
C GLY A 129 11.63 0.22 -6.29
N PHE A 130 11.38 1.44 -5.79
CA PHE A 130 10.27 2.28 -6.22
C PHE A 130 10.31 2.58 -7.72
N ALA A 131 11.49 2.94 -8.24
CA ALA A 131 11.64 3.26 -9.66
C ALA A 131 11.36 2.05 -10.57
N GLN A 132 11.68 0.83 -10.13
CA GLN A 132 11.36 -0.39 -10.87
C GLN A 132 9.87 -0.73 -10.74
N LEU A 133 9.28 -0.50 -9.57
CA LEU A 133 7.85 -0.67 -9.33
C LEU A 133 7.02 0.21 -10.25
N VAL A 134 7.35 1.51 -10.36
CA VAL A 134 6.69 2.44 -11.28
C VAL A 134 6.78 1.95 -12.73
N ARG A 135 7.96 1.53 -13.18
CA ARG A 135 8.17 1.05 -14.56
C ARG A 135 7.45 -0.25 -14.88
N THR A 136 7.28 -1.12 -13.89
CA THR A 136 6.69 -2.45 -14.08
C THR A 136 5.18 -2.44 -13.87
N TYR A 137 4.72 -1.80 -12.81
CA TYR A 137 3.33 -1.79 -12.34
C TYR A 137 2.90 -0.37 -11.91
N PRO A 138 2.74 0.59 -12.85
CA PRO A 138 2.45 1.99 -12.52
C PRO A 138 1.15 2.17 -11.72
N ALA A 139 0.14 1.34 -11.98
CA ALA A 139 -1.11 1.33 -11.22
C ALA A 139 -0.90 0.93 -9.75
N LEU A 140 -0.03 -0.06 -9.49
CA LEU A 140 0.29 -0.50 -8.12
C LEU A 140 1.14 0.55 -7.39
N ALA A 141 2.15 1.11 -8.06
CA ALA A 141 2.96 2.20 -7.52
C ALA A 141 2.09 3.39 -7.08
N LYS A 142 1.07 3.72 -7.89
CA LYS A 142 0.08 4.75 -7.58
C LYS A 142 -0.69 4.42 -6.29
N GLU A 143 -1.26 3.21 -6.16
CA GLU A 143 -2.00 2.85 -4.93
C GLU A 143 -1.07 2.83 -3.72
N VAL A 144 0.17 2.35 -3.85
CA VAL A 144 1.17 2.41 -2.75
C VAL A 144 1.37 3.84 -2.27
N ILE A 145 1.61 4.80 -3.17
CA ILE A 145 1.75 6.21 -2.79
C ILE A 145 0.48 6.69 -2.09
N VAL A 146 -0.69 6.44 -2.66
CA VAL A 146 -1.98 6.88 -2.08
C VAL A 146 -2.20 6.28 -0.68
N CYS A 147 -1.88 5.01 -0.46
CA CYS A 147 -1.94 4.39 0.86
C CYS A 147 -1.00 5.11 1.84
N ARG A 148 0.24 5.44 1.41
CA ARG A 148 1.17 6.23 2.24
C ARG A 148 0.66 7.63 2.52
N ILE A 149 0.02 8.32 1.58
CA ILE A 149 -0.58 9.64 1.82
C ILE A 149 -1.61 9.58 2.96
N VAL A 150 -2.41 8.52 3.00
CA VAL A 150 -3.47 8.34 4.01
C VAL A 150 -2.91 7.90 5.37
N ARG A 151 -1.77 7.20 5.40
CA ARG A 151 -1.25 6.52 6.59
C ARG A 151 -0.02 7.18 7.20
N GLU A 152 0.91 7.61 6.36
CA GLU A 152 2.27 8.04 6.72
C GLU A 152 2.78 9.10 5.73
N TYR A 153 2.44 10.36 6.02
CA TYR A 153 2.67 11.49 5.12
C TYR A 153 4.17 11.70 4.82
N ASP A 154 5.05 11.56 5.80
CA ASP A 154 6.50 11.75 5.62
C ASP A 154 7.09 10.77 4.60
N THR A 155 6.74 9.49 4.68
CA THR A 155 7.14 8.48 3.69
C THR A 155 6.54 8.79 2.32
N ALA A 156 5.30 9.28 2.28
CA ALA A 156 4.66 9.69 1.03
C ALA A 156 5.40 10.87 0.36
N GLU A 157 5.90 11.85 1.13
CA GLU A 157 6.71 12.95 0.59
C GLU A 157 7.99 12.45 -0.09
N VAL A 158 8.70 11.51 0.54
CA VAL A 158 9.91 10.92 -0.04
C VAL A 158 9.62 10.18 -1.34
N LEU A 159 8.55 9.40 -1.38
CA LEU A 159 8.13 8.68 -2.60
C LEU A 159 7.67 9.65 -3.70
N CYS A 160 6.94 10.71 -3.35
CA CYS A 160 6.56 11.78 -4.27
C CYS A 160 7.80 12.49 -4.85
N HIS A 161 8.79 12.82 -4.02
CA HIS A 161 10.02 13.44 -4.50
C HIS A 161 10.81 12.49 -5.42
N ALA A 162 10.88 11.21 -5.08
CA ALA A 162 11.48 10.18 -5.94
C ALA A 162 10.75 10.11 -7.30
N LEU A 163 9.40 10.08 -7.29
CA LEU A 163 8.57 10.07 -8.50
C LEU A 163 8.77 11.32 -9.36
N ALA A 164 8.81 12.51 -8.76
CA ALA A 164 9.08 13.78 -9.45
C ALA A 164 10.44 13.78 -10.16
N SER A 165 11.40 13.04 -9.59
CA SER A 165 12.78 12.94 -10.08
C SER A 165 12.97 11.83 -11.13
N MET A 166 11.95 11.07 -11.50
CA MET A 166 12.02 10.04 -12.55
C MET A 166 11.82 10.62 -13.95
N ASP A 167 12.51 10.09 -14.96
CA ASP A 167 12.39 10.49 -16.37
C ASP A 167 10.93 10.53 -16.88
N ILE A 168 10.68 11.38 -17.89
CA ILE A 168 9.37 11.49 -18.53
C ILE A 168 9.13 10.23 -19.37
N GLU A 169 8.61 9.21 -18.73
CA GLU A 169 8.16 7.96 -19.32
C GLU A 169 6.64 7.86 -19.18
N VAL A 170 6.02 7.01 -20.00
CA VAL A 170 4.57 6.80 -19.97
C VAL A 170 4.12 6.34 -18.58
N GLN A 171 4.90 5.47 -17.95
CA GLN A 171 4.65 4.89 -16.64
C GLN A 171 4.72 5.97 -15.54
N THR A 172 5.76 6.81 -15.56
CA THR A 172 5.89 7.94 -14.62
C THR A 172 4.70 8.89 -14.74
N VAL A 173 4.34 9.24 -15.98
CA VAL A 173 3.19 10.12 -16.29
C VAL A 173 1.88 9.50 -15.81
N GLU A 174 1.67 8.20 -16.04
CA GLU A 174 0.48 7.48 -15.58
C GLU A 174 0.40 7.44 -14.05
N THR A 175 1.51 7.16 -13.37
CA THR A 175 1.55 7.14 -11.90
C THR A 175 1.26 8.52 -11.31
N ILE A 176 1.89 9.59 -11.81
CA ILE A 176 1.65 10.96 -11.31
C ILE A 176 0.21 11.40 -11.55
N TYR A 177 -0.30 11.19 -12.76
CA TYR A 177 -1.69 11.50 -13.09
C TYR A 177 -2.66 10.72 -12.17
N GLY A 178 -2.39 9.42 -11.99
CA GLY A 178 -3.18 8.56 -11.14
C GLY A 178 -3.17 8.98 -9.67
N VAL A 179 -2.02 9.36 -9.13
CA VAL A 179 -1.90 9.84 -7.74
C VAL A 179 -2.71 11.11 -7.58
N ALA A 180 -2.54 12.08 -8.49
CA ALA A 180 -3.28 13.34 -8.43
C ALA A 180 -4.79 13.14 -8.50
N VAL A 181 -5.28 12.28 -9.39
CA VAL A 181 -6.70 11.93 -9.51
C VAL A 181 -7.20 11.27 -8.23
N ARG A 182 -6.50 10.24 -7.72
CA ARG A 182 -6.90 9.53 -6.50
C ARG A 182 -6.91 10.43 -5.28
N CYS A 183 -5.92 11.31 -5.13
CA CYS A 183 -5.90 12.33 -4.08
C CYS A 183 -7.10 13.28 -4.20
N SER A 184 -7.43 13.75 -5.41
CA SER A 184 -8.61 14.59 -5.65
C SER A 184 -9.92 13.86 -5.29
N GLU A 185 -10.06 12.59 -5.66
CA GLU A 185 -11.23 11.76 -5.31
C GLU A 185 -11.38 11.54 -3.81
N LEU A 186 -10.26 11.37 -3.09
CA LEU A 186 -10.22 11.16 -1.65
C LEU A 186 -10.22 12.47 -0.85
N GLY A 187 -10.21 13.64 -1.51
CA GLY A 187 -10.09 14.94 -0.85
C GLY A 187 -8.77 15.15 -0.11
N GLN A 188 -7.73 14.40 -0.47
CA GLN A 188 -6.40 14.46 0.13
C GLN A 188 -5.53 15.49 -0.62
N MET A 189 -4.64 16.15 0.12
CA MET A 189 -3.58 16.96 -0.50
C MET A 189 -2.46 16.04 -0.99
N ILE A 190 -1.89 16.36 -2.14
CA ILE A 190 -0.71 15.67 -2.65
C ILE A 190 0.49 16.10 -1.78
N PRO A 191 1.25 15.17 -1.17
CA PRO A 191 2.44 15.52 -0.40
C PRO A 191 3.59 15.96 -1.28
N ALA A 192 4.42 16.81 -0.69
CA ALA A 192 5.45 17.59 -1.38
C ALA A 192 4.86 18.42 -2.54
N ASP A 193 5.61 19.39 -3.07
CA ASP A 193 5.26 20.07 -4.33
C ASP A 193 5.46 19.08 -5.50
N LEU A 194 4.80 17.90 -5.48
CA LEU A 194 5.00 16.82 -6.45
C LEU A 194 4.78 17.33 -7.87
N LEU A 195 3.63 17.95 -8.13
CA LEU A 195 3.32 18.43 -9.47
C LEU A 195 4.21 19.61 -9.79
N GLY A 196 4.47 20.52 -8.87
CA GLY A 196 5.34 21.66 -9.14
C GLY A 196 6.80 21.29 -9.43
N ALA A 197 7.41 20.39 -8.65
CA ALA A 197 8.74 19.86 -8.88
C ALA A 197 8.81 19.12 -10.23
N TRP A 198 7.83 18.25 -10.50
CA TRP A 198 7.75 17.54 -11.77
C TRP A 198 7.54 18.50 -12.95
N ILE A 199 6.66 19.50 -12.84
CA ILE A 199 6.42 20.50 -13.89
C ILE A 199 7.71 21.24 -14.22
N SER A 200 8.36 21.81 -13.20
CA SER A 200 9.57 22.63 -13.37
C SER A 200 10.67 21.83 -14.07
N ARG A 201 10.89 20.59 -13.63
CA ARG A 201 11.90 19.69 -14.18
C ARG A 201 11.61 19.34 -15.65
N ASN A 202 10.35 19.11 -15.99
CA ASN A 202 9.99 18.65 -17.32
C ASN A 202 9.88 19.77 -18.35
N ILE A 203 9.61 21.01 -17.90
CA ILE A 203 9.84 22.20 -18.72
C ILE A 203 11.31 22.27 -19.12
N GLN A 204 12.23 22.17 -18.15
CA GLN A 204 13.68 22.17 -18.41
C GLN A 204 14.09 21.04 -19.36
N ALA A 205 13.57 19.83 -19.15
CA ALA A 205 13.86 18.68 -20.01
C ALA A 205 13.38 18.90 -21.46
N CYS A 206 12.19 19.46 -21.65
CA CYS A 206 11.68 19.80 -22.98
C CYS A 206 12.52 20.90 -23.65
N GLU A 207 12.92 21.93 -22.90
CA GLU A 207 13.77 23.02 -23.39
C GLU A 207 15.16 22.53 -23.80
N ALA A 208 15.74 21.59 -23.05
CA ALA A 208 17.05 21.00 -23.36
C ALA A 208 17.07 20.22 -24.69
N VAL A 209 15.93 19.67 -25.13
CA VAL A 209 15.82 18.93 -26.40
C VAL A 209 15.16 19.74 -27.52
N ARG A 210 14.93 21.05 -27.30
CA ARG A 210 14.16 21.91 -28.21
C ARG A 210 14.71 21.91 -29.65
N GLU A 211 16.03 21.80 -29.81
CA GLU A 211 16.70 21.79 -31.11
C GLU A 211 16.57 20.45 -31.87
N ASP A 212 16.08 19.39 -31.22
CA ASP A 212 15.79 18.09 -31.82
C ASP A 212 14.27 17.88 -31.89
N PRO A 213 13.62 18.16 -33.05
CA PRO A 213 12.17 18.06 -33.19
C PRO A 213 11.62 16.67 -32.92
N TYR A 214 12.40 15.61 -33.18
CA TYR A 214 11.95 14.23 -32.97
C TYR A 214 11.87 13.90 -31.48
N ARG A 215 12.91 14.26 -30.72
CA ARG A 215 12.92 14.08 -29.25
C ARG A 215 11.95 15.01 -28.55
N ALA A 216 11.91 16.28 -28.96
CA ALA A 216 10.98 17.28 -28.41
C ALA A 216 9.51 16.86 -28.59
N SER A 217 9.15 16.35 -29.76
CA SER A 217 7.77 15.96 -30.08
C SER A 217 7.18 14.98 -29.05
N ARG A 218 7.93 13.94 -28.69
CA ARG A 218 7.45 12.95 -27.73
C ARG A 218 7.30 13.54 -26.32
N LEU A 219 8.32 14.26 -25.85
CA LEU A 219 8.31 14.84 -24.49
C LEU A 219 7.20 15.88 -24.33
N VAL A 220 7.09 16.81 -25.29
CA VAL A 220 6.06 17.87 -25.27
C VAL A 220 4.66 17.25 -25.30
N ARG A 221 4.43 16.21 -26.11
CA ARG A 221 3.13 15.51 -26.13
C ARG A 221 2.78 14.86 -24.80
N MET A 222 3.71 14.16 -24.17
CA MET A 222 3.47 13.53 -22.86
C MET A 222 3.21 14.58 -21.78
N PHE A 223 4.03 15.63 -21.74
CA PHE A 223 3.88 16.71 -20.78
C PHE A 223 2.54 17.45 -20.96
N CYS A 224 2.25 17.93 -22.17
CA CYS A 224 0.99 18.61 -22.47
C CYS A 224 -0.23 17.71 -22.23
N GLY A 225 -0.12 16.42 -22.53
CA GLY A 225 -1.17 15.43 -22.28
C GLY A 225 -1.50 15.28 -20.79
N LEU A 226 -0.47 15.13 -19.95
CA LEU A 226 -0.63 15.05 -18.50
C LEU A 226 -1.26 16.32 -17.94
N ILE A 227 -0.70 17.49 -18.25
CA ILE A 227 -1.23 18.76 -17.75
C ILE A 227 -2.67 18.97 -18.22
N SER A 228 -2.95 18.74 -19.51
CA SER A 228 -4.31 18.84 -20.04
C SER A 228 -5.30 17.87 -19.39
N GLY A 229 -4.83 16.70 -18.94
CA GLY A 229 -5.61 15.75 -18.16
C GLY A 229 -5.88 16.28 -16.76
N LEU A 230 -4.85 16.74 -16.06
CA LEU A 230 -4.97 17.29 -14.70
C LEU A 230 -5.82 18.57 -14.63
N LEU A 231 -5.81 19.40 -15.68
CA LEU A 231 -6.69 20.57 -15.78
C LEU A 231 -8.18 20.18 -15.85
N SER A 232 -8.51 18.92 -16.18
CA SER A 232 -9.87 18.38 -16.14
C SER A 232 -10.23 17.78 -14.76
N CYS A 233 -9.27 17.64 -13.84
CA CYS A 233 -9.52 17.17 -12.48
C CYS A 233 -10.16 18.26 -11.61
N LYS A 234 -10.76 17.86 -10.48
CA LYS A 234 -11.32 18.76 -9.46
C LYS A 234 -10.22 19.16 -8.45
N ASN A 235 -10.56 20.07 -7.54
CA ASN A 235 -9.67 20.49 -6.44
C ASN A 235 -9.17 19.27 -5.63
N PRO A 236 -7.95 19.31 -5.04
CA PRO A 236 -7.00 20.42 -4.96
C PRO A 236 -6.04 20.58 -6.15
N VAL A 237 -5.96 19.60 -7.05
CA VAL A 237 -5.02 19.55 -8.20
C VAL A 237 -5.11 20.81 -9.08
N THR A 238 -6.33 21.24 -9.37
CA THR A 238 -6.59 22.41 -10.22
C THR A 238 -6.01 23.70 -9.64
N LYS A 239 -5.92 23.82 -8.31
CA LYS A 239 -5.37 25.00 -7.63
C LYS A 239 -3.86 25.11 -7.85
N GLU A 240 -3.14 24.01 -7.66
CA GLU A 240 -1.67 23.97 -7.86
C GLU A 240 -1.30 24.31 -9.31
N LEU A 241 -2.06 23.78 -10.29
CA LEU A 241 -1.88 24.13 -11.70
C LEU A 241 -2.22 25.60 -12.01
N PHE A 242 -3.21 26.16 -11.32
CA PHE A 242 -3.55 27.57 -11.46
C PHE A 242 -2.41 28.48 -10.97
N ASP A 243 -1.81 28.15 -9.83
CA ASP A 243 -0.68 28.91 -9.27
C ASP A 243 0.54 28.88 -10.21
N ARG A 244 0.66 27.86 -11.06
CA ARG A 244 1.70 27.71 -12.10
C ARG A 244 1.24 28.05 -13.52
N ALA A 245 0.05 28.62 -13.69
CA ALA A 245 -0.53 28.84 -15.02
C ALA A 245 0.34 29.75 -15.91
N THR A 246 1.02 30.74 -15.34
CA THR A 246 1.93 31.64 -16.09
C THR A 246 3.12 30.87 -16.67
N GLU A 247 3.73 29.99 -15.87
CA GLU A 247 4.84 29.13 -16.29
C GLU A 247 4.40 28.19 -17.42
N LEU A 248 3.26 27.50 -17.25
CA LEU A 248 2.71 26.58 -18.25
C LEU A 248 2.27 27.28 -19.55
N LYS A 249 1.79 28.54 -19.46
CA LYS A 249 1.49 29.37 -20.63
C LYS A 249 2.76 29.77 -21.38
N SER A 250 3.80 30.19 -20.67
CA SER A 250 5.10 30.51 -21.27
C SER A 250 5.66 29.30 -22.02
N PHE A 251 5.63 28.12 -21.38
CA PHE A 251 5.98 26.86 -22.03
C PHE A 251 5.17 26.64 -23.32
N SER A 252 3.85 26.81 -23.27
CA SER A 252 3.00 26.58 -24.44
C SER A 252 3.32 27.50 -25.62
N LEU A 253 3.74 28.74 -25.35
CA LEU A 253 4.20 29.69 -26.38
C LEU A 253 5.55 29.26 -26.98
N ASN A 254 6.50 28.83 -26.12
CA ASN A 254 7.82 28.34 -26.54
C ASN A 254 7.73 27.09 -27.43
N PHE A 255 6.70 26.27 -27.22
CA PHE A 255 6.43 25.04 -27.96
C PHE A 255 5.19 25.14 -28.87
N SER A 256 4.86 26.35 -29.32
CA SER A 256 3.66 26.63 -30.15
C SER A 256 3.58 25.86 -31.47
N GLY A 257 4.69 25.33 -31.97
CA GLY A 257 4.71 24.42 -33.14
C GLY A 257 4.03 23.06 -32.88
N PHE A 258 3.78 22.69 -31.62
CA PHE A 258 3.09 21.46 -31.24
C PHE A 258 1.62 21.74 -30.96
N LYS A 259 0.73 20.98 -31.61
CA LYS A 259 -0.73 21.13 -31.47
C LYS A 259 -1.17 20.99 -30.00
N GLU A 260 -0.53 20.09 -29.26
CA GLU A 260 -0.84 19.79 -27.86
C GLU A 260 -0.51 20.98 -26.94
N ALA A 261 0.56 21.72 -27.23
CA ALA A 261 0.89 22.96 -26.51
C ALA A 261 -0.17 24.04 -26.74
N GLY A 262 -0.65 24.18 -27.98
CA GLY A 262 -1.77 25.07 -28.29
C GLY A 262 -3.05 24.72 -27.54
N ILE A 263 -3.42 23.42 -27.47
CA ILE A 263 -4.59 22.94 -26.72
C ILE A 263 -4.43 23.25 -25.22
N MET A 264 -3.26 22.98 -24.65
CA MET A 264 -2.97 23.25 -23.25
C MET A 264 -3.10 24.75 -22.93
N TYR A 265 -2.55 25.62 -23.79
CA TYR A 265 -2.68 27.08 -23.64
C TYR A 265 -4.13 27.55 -23.59
N GLN A 266 -4.98 27.00 -24.47
CA GLN A 266 -6.41 27.32 -24.50
C GLN A 266 -7.09 26.89 -23.21
N LYS A 267 -6.85 25.65 -22.73
CA LYS A 267 -7.40 25.16 -21.46
C LYS A 267 -7.01 26.04 -20.27
N LEU A 268 -5.73 26.42 -20.19
CA LEU A 268 -5.22 27.31 -19.14
C LEU A 268 -5.89 28.69 -19.20
N SER A 269 -6.10 29.21 -20.41
CA SER A 269 -6.77 30.51 -20.60
C SER A 269 -8.24 30.47 -20.18
N THR A 270 -8.96 29.41 -20.53
CA THR A 270 -10.34 29.19 -20.09
C THR A 270 -10.44 29.07 -18.58
N MET A 271 -9.57 28.28 -17.95
CA MET A 271 -9.54 28.10 -16.50
C MET A 271 -9.32 29.43 -15.76
N MET A 272 -8.41 30.28 -16.23
CA MET A 272 -8.17 31.59 -15.61
C MET A 272 -9.30 32.59 -15.88
N GLY A 273 -9.94 32.53 -17.05
CA GLY A 273 -11.08 33.39 -17.37
C GLY A 273 -12.28 33.16 -16.46
N HIS A 274 -12.56 31.91 -16.08
CA HIS A 274 -13.70 31.55 -15.21
C HIS A 274 -13.60 31.99 -13.75
N LYS A 275 -12.42 32.43 -13.26
CA LYS A 275 -12.26 32.94 -11.88
C LYS A 275 -12.31 34.47 -11.78
N LEU A 276 -12.28 35.17 -12.92
CA LEU A 276 -12.36 36.64 -12.99
C LEU A 276 -13.78 37.15 -13.28
N SER A 277 -14.73 36.24 -13.51
CA SER A 277 -16.16 36.46 -13.69
C SER A 277 -16.94 36.02 -12.46
#